data_AF-A0A661NVE6-F1
#
_entry.id   AF-A0A661NVE6-F1
#
_cell.length_a   1.000
_cell.length_b   1.000
_cell.length_c   1.000
_cell.angle_alpha   90.00
_cell.angle_beta   90.00
_cell.angle_gamma   90.00
#
_symmetry.space_group_name_H-M   'P 1'
#
loop_
_entity.id
_entity.type
_entity.pdbx_description
1 polymer ?
#
loop_
_entity_poly.entity_id
_entity_poly.type
_entity_poly.pdbx_seq_one_letter_code
_entity_poly.pdbx_strand_id
1 'polypeptide(L)'
;KNWLVSLRFIETETTAIKASLSTMMAGTKMAKIADELAGKVAEKLRHTYPLQAVISAVDGEKGVINIGSQSGVVRGMRFNALDDHDIPLGQVTVIAVGKTESRIQGGENASQLIKGMRLQEVQ
;
A
#
# COMPACT_ATOMS: atom_id res chain seq x y z
N LYS A 1 -6.70 -15.38 30.10
CA LYS A 1 -7.73 -15.80 29.13
C LYS A 1 -7.09 -15.74 27.74
N ASN A 2 -7.30 -16.79 26.94
CA ASN A 2 -6.79 -16.85 25.57
C ASN A 2 -7.97 -16.81 24.62
N TRP A 3 -7.81 -16.10 23.52
CA TRP A 3 -8.83 -15.92 22.50
C TRP A 3 -8.29 -16.51 21.20
N LEU A 4 -9.08 -17.37 20.56
CA LEU A 4 -8.84 -17.79 19.20
C LEU A 4 -9.60 -16.84 18.28
N VAL A 5 -8.88 -16.13 17.42
CA VAL A 5 -9.46 -15.22 16.44
C VAL A 5 -9.18 -15.75 15.05
N SER A 6 -10.24 -15.96 14.26
CA SER A 6 -10.16 -16.39 12.86
C SER A 6 -10.92 -15.41 11.97
N LEU A 7 -10.22 -14.80 11.01
CA LEU A 7 -10.77 -13.88 10.03
C LEU A 7 -10.49 -14.35 8.62
N ARG A 8 -11.43 -14.06 7.72
CA ARG A 8 -11.28 -14.27 6.27
C ARG A 8 -11.65 -12.97 5.55
N PHE A 9 -10.81 -12.60 4.60
CA PHE A 9 -11.05 -11.47 3.70
C PHE A 9 -11.63 -12.03 2.41
N ILE A 10 -12.85 -11.61 2.08
CA ILE A 10 -13.59 -12.09 0.92
C ILE A 10 -13.74 -10.92 -0.03
N GLU A 11 -13.22 -11.06 -1.25
CA GLU A 11 -13.46 -10.09 -2.32
C GLU A 11 -14.91 -10.20 -2.76
N THR A 12 -15.68 -9.12 -2.64
CA THR A 12 -17.14 -9.15 -2.86
C THR A 12 -17.51 -9.38 -4.32
N GLU A 13 -16.61 -9.11 -5.26
CA GLU A 13 -16.85 -9.26 -6.70
C GLU A 13 -16.58 -10.69 -7.18
N THR A 14 -15.54 -11.34 -6.69
CA THR A 14 -15.14 -12.69 -7.15
C THR A 14 -15.49 -13.81 -6.17
N THR A 15 -15.96 -13.47 -4.98
CA THR A 15 -16.16 -14.38 -3.83
C THR A 15 -14.88 -15.11 -3.36
N ALA A 16 -13.72 -14.76 -3.92
CA ALA A 16 -12.47 -15.41 -3.57
C ALA A 16 -12.05 -15.06 -2.14
N ILE A 17 -11.65 -16.07 -1.37
CA ILE A 17 -10.96 -15.86 -0.09
C ILE A 17 -9.54 -15.41 -0.42
N LYS A 18 -9.30 -14.12 -0.22
CA LYS A 18 -8.06 -13.45 -0.60
C LYS A 18 -6.97 -13.55 0.47
N ALA A 19 -7.37 -13.63 1.73
CA ALA A 19 -6.48 -13.83 2.85
C ALA A 19 -7.24 -14.43 4.03
N SER A 20 -6.53 -15.16 4.89
CA SER A 20 -7.03 -15.63 6.18
C SER A 20 -6.03 -15.33 7.29
N LEU A 21 -6.54 -14.89 8.43
CA LEU A 21 -5.76 -14.70 9.65
C LEU A 21 -6.32 -15.65 10.71
N SER A 22 -5.47 -16.48 11.31
CA SER A 22 -5.81 -17.29 12.48
C SER A 22 -4.74 -17.07 13.53
N THR A 23 -5.10 -16.50 14.67
CA THR A 23 -4.14 -16.19 15.74
C THR A 23 -4.75 -16.46 17.10
N MET A 24 -3.93 -17.00 17.99
CA MET A 24 -4.22 -17.01 19.42
C MET A 24 -3.74 -15.69 20.01
N MET A 25 -4.56 -15.06 20.86
CA MET A 25 -4.23 -13.80 21.51
C MET A 25 -4.43 -13.95 23.02
N ALA A 26 -3.43 -13.54 23.80
CA ALA A 26 -3.44 -13.63 25.25
C ALA A 26 -3.85 -12.27 25.84
N GLY A 27 -4.90 -12.22 26.65
CA GLY A 27 -5.33 -10.97 27.24
C GLY A 27 -6.69 -11.06 27.93
N THR A 28 -6.89 -10.19 28.91
CA THR A 28 -8.17 -10.06 29.63
C THR A 28 -8.98 -8.85 29.18
N LYS A 29 -8.33 -7.83 28.62
CA LYS A 29 -8.97 -6.59 28.15
C LYS A 29 -9.26 -6.66 26.65
N MET A 30 -10.54 -6.68 26.30
CA MET A 30 -11.05 -6.70 24.92
C MET A 30 -10.43 -5.61 24.03
N ALA A 31 -10.32 -4.38 24.52
CA ALA A 31 -9.76 -3.25 23.75
C ALA A 31 -8.35 -3.53 23.23
N LYS A 32 -7.46 -4.07 24.08
CA LYS A 32 -6.08 -4.40 23.68
C LYS A 32 -6.03 -5.49 22.62
N ILE A 33 -6.91 -6.48 22.71
CA ILE A 33 -7.02 -7.56 21.72
C ILE A 33 -7.51 -6.99 20.38
N ALA A 34 -8.46 -6.05 20.42
CA ALA A 34 -8.95 -5.37 19.21
C ALA A 34 -7.84 -4.55 18.53
N ASP A 35 -7.04 -3.80 19.29
CA ASP A 35 -5.93 -3.02 18.73
C ASP A 35 -4.85 -3.91 18.10
N GLU A 36 -4.43 -4.97 18.80
CA GLU A 36 -3.48 -5.95 18.26
C GLU A 36 -4.03 -6.65 17.00
N LEU A 37 -5.32 -6.95 16.98
CA LEU A 37 -5.97 -7.58 15.84
C LEU A 37 -6.01 -6.63 14.64
N ALA A 38 -6.39 -5.37 14.86
CA ALA A 38 -6.39 -4.34 13.82
C ALA A 38 -5.01 -4.16 13.20
N GLY A 39 -3.95 -4.17 14.03
CA GLY A 39 -2.56 -4.15 13.56
C GLY A 39 -2.23 -5.32 12.64
N LYS A 40 -2.50 -6.55 13.08
CA LYS A 40 -2.25 -7.78 12.28
C LYS A 40 -3.05 -7.83 10.99
N VAL A 41 -4.30 -7.34 11.02
CA VAL A 41 -5.15 -7.23 9.83
C VAL A 41 -4.56 -6.23 8.84
N ALA A 42 -4.19 -5.04 9.30
CA ALA A 42 -3.60 -4.01 8.44
C ALA A 42 -2.27 -4.47 7.82
N GLU A 43 -1.42 -5.13 8.60
CA GLU A 43 -0.18 -5.74 8.13
C GLU A 43 -0.44 -6.80 7.06
N LYS A 44 -1.35 -7.75 7.31
CA LYS A 44 -1.68 -8.81 6.35
C LYS A 44 -2.25 -8.25 5.05
N LEU A 45 -3.11 -7.24 5.14
CA LEU A 45 -3.70 -6.58 3.97
C LEU A 45 -2.63 -5.84 3.16
N ARG A 46 -1.75 -5.05 3.80
CA ARG A 46 -0.65 -4.39 3.08
C ARG A 46 0.25 -5.40 2.37
N HIS A 47 0.66 -6.48 3.03
CA HIS A 47 1.49 -7.53 2.40
C HIS A 47 0.80 -8.21 1.21
N THR A 48 -0.51 -8.47 1.30
CA THR A 48 -1.25 -9.18 0.25
C THR A 48 -1.67 -8.24 -0.89
N TYR A 49 -1.87 -6.96 -0.58
CA TYR A 49 -2.38 -5.91 -1.46
C TYR A 49 -1.52 -4.64 -1.28
N PRO A 50 -0.30 -4.61 -1.85
CA PRO A 50 0.51 -3.39 -1.83
C PRO A 50 -0.25 -2.25 -2.54
N LEU A 51 -0.04 -1.02 -2.10
CA LEU A 51 -0.69 0.12 -2.74
C LEU A 51 -0.26 0.24 -4.20
N GLN A 52 -1.24 0.49 -5.06
CA GLN A 52 -1.03 0.75 -6.48
C GLN A 52 -1.43 2.17 -6.82
N ALA A 53 -0.65 2.81 -7.68
CA ALA A 53 -0.88 4.18 -8.11
C ALA A 53 -0.56 4.36 -9.58
N VAL A 54 -0.99 5.49 -10.14
CA VAL A 54 -0.64 5.90 -11.50
C VAL A 54 -0.11 7.33 -11.45
N ILE A 55 0.94 7.60 -12.23
CA ILE A 55 1.48 8.95 -12.39
C ILE A 55 0.48 9.80 -13.20
N SER A 56 -0.16 10.79 -12.56
CA SER A 56 -1.15 11.68 -13.19
C SER A 56 -0.52 12.90 -13.88
N ALA A 57 0.65 13.34 -13.41
CA ALA A 57 1.42 14.43 -13.98
C ALA A 57 2.92 14.27 -13.70
N VAL A 58 3.76 14.86 -14.57
CA VAL A 58 5.23 14.87 -14.44
C VAL A 58 5.74 16.28 -14.65
N ASP A 59 6.73 16.66 -13.85
CA ASP A 59 7.50 17.90 -13.94
C ASP A 59 8.98 17.58 -13.67
N GLY A 60 9.73 17.31 -14.74
CA GLY A 60 11.11 16.83 -14.67
C GLY A 60 11.23 15.52 -13.89
N GLU A 61 11.99 15.54 -12.78
CA GLU A 61 12.18 14.39 -11.89
C GLU A 61 11.06 14.22 -10.85
N LYS A 62 10.09 15.14 -10.82
CA LYS A 62 8.96 15.10 -9.89
C LYS A 62 7.71 14.64 -10.62
N GLY A 63 6.83 13.99 -9.88
CA GLY A 63 5.53 13.56 -10.40
C GLY A 63 4.42 13.73 -9.38
N VAL A 64 3.19 13.60 -9.86
CA VAL A 64 1.99 13.49 -9.03
C VAL A 64 1.40 12.11 -9.24
N ILE A 65 0.99 11.45 -8.16
CA ILE A 65 0.29 10.17 -8.18
C ILE A 65 -1.17 10.36 -7.78
N ASN A 66 -2.04 9.55 -8.37
CA ASN A 66 -3.50 9.64 -8.21
C ASN A 66 -4.05 9.10 -6.88
N ILE A 67 -3.21 8.95 -5.85
CA ILE A 67 -3.61 8.51 -4.52
C ILE A 67 -2.96 9.37 -3.44
N GLY A 68 -3.66 9.52 -2.32
CA GLY A 68 -3.28 10.38 -1.19
C GLY A 68 -3.42 9.68 0.16
N SER A 69 -3.47 10.48 1.23
CA SER A 69 -3.62 9.96 2.59
C SER A 69 -4.90 9.14 2.79
N GLN A 70 -5.98 9.41 2.03
CA GLN A 70 -7.19 8.58 2.07
C GLN A 70 -6.97 7.15 1.61
N SER A 71 -5.97 6.93 0.75
CA SER A 71 -5.56 5.61 0.26
C SER A 71 -4.44 5.01 1.10
N GLY A 72 -3.98 5.68 2.16
CA GLY A 72 -2.91 5.21 3.03
C GLY A 72 -1.50 5.65 2.63
N VAL A 73 -1.35 6.59 1.69
CA VAL A 73 -0.03 7.12 1.33
C VAL A 73 0.56 7.94 2.47
N VAL A 74 1.84 7.74 2.76
CA VAL A 74 2.61 8.55 3.72
C VAL A 74 3.89 9.08 3.10
N ARG A 75 4.42 10.18 3.64
CA ARG A 75 5.71 10.75 3.22
C ARG A 75 6.83 9.74 3.45
N GLY A 76 7.75 9.63 2.50
CA GLY A 76 8.86 8.68 2.53
C GLY A 76 8.51 7.27 2.01
N MET A 77 7.23 6.98 1.75
CA MET A 77 6.82 5.75 1.08
C MET A 77 7.48 5.65 -0.30
N ARG A 78 7.91 4.44 -0.67
CA ARG A 78 8.57 4.16 -1.95
C ARG A 78 7.68 3.33 -2.85
N PHE A 79 7.75 3.58 -4.14
CA PHE A 79 7.06 2.80 -5.16
C PHE A 79 8.05 2.38 -6.25
N ASN A 80 7.89 1.16 -6.76
CA ASN A 80 8.47 0.76 -8.03
C ASN A 80 7.63 1.37 -9.17
N ALA A 81 8.27 2.02 -10.13
CA ALA A 81 7.67 2.36 -11.41
C ALA A 81 7.73 1.16 -12.34
N LEU A 82 6.60 0.80 -12.92
CA LEU A 82 6.42 -0.41 -13.71
C LEU A 82 6.24 -0.07 -15.19
N ASP A 83 6.74 -0.94 -16.06
CA ASP A 83 6.40 -0.94 -17.49
C ASP A 83 5.05 -1.63 -17.77
N ASP A 84 4.71 -1.76 -19.05
CA ASP A 84 3.46 -2.41 -19.49
C ASP A 84 3.41 -3.93 -19.19
N HIS A 85 4.54 -4.53 -18.81
CA HIS A 85 4.67 -5.94 -18.44
C HIS A 85 4.88 -6.13 -16.93
N ASP A 86 4.58 -5.10 -16.12
CA ASP A 86 4.74 -5.06 -14.67
C ASP A 86 6.21 -5.24 -14.19
N ILE A 87 7.20 -4.92 -15.05
CA ILE A 87 8.63 -4.99 -14.71
C ILE A 87 9.08 -3.67 -14.07
N PRO A 88 9.74 -3.71 -12.88
CA PRO A 88 10.28 -2.50 -12.25
C PRO A 88 11.37 -1.82 -13.10
N LEU A 89 11.12 -0.57 -13.49
CA LEU A 89 12.07 0.30 -14.21
C LEU A 89 12.87 1.23 -13.29
N GLY A 90 12.43 1.41 -12.04
CA GLY A 90 13.07 2.27 -11.06
C GLY A 90 12.19 2.53 -9.84
N GLN A 91 12.71 3.29 -8.88
CA GLN A 91 11.98 3.65 -7.66
C GLN A 91 11.72 5.14 -7.54
N VAL A 92 10.56 5.48 -7.01
CA VAL A 92 10.15 6.84 -6.68
C VAL A 92 9.82 6.93 -5.20
N THR A 93 10.03 8.10 -4.60
CA THR A 93 9.76 8.36 -3.19
C THR A 93 8.72 9.45 -3.03
N VAL A 94 7.75 9.26 -2.13
CA VAL A 94 6.74 10.26 -1.80
C VAL A 94 7.36 11.39 -0.98
N ILE A 95 7.32 12.61 -1.54
CA ILE A 95 7.90 13.80 -0.91
C ILE A 95 6.84 14.70 -0.23
N ALA A 96 5.59 14.66 -0.69
CA ALA A 96 4.47 15.36 -0.07
C ALA A 96 3.15 14.59 -0.30
N VAL A 97 2.23 14.69 0.66
CA VAL A 97 0.97 13.93 0.65
C VAL A 97 -0.21 14.90 0.74
N GLY A 98 -1.08 14.84 -0.25
CA GLY A 98 -2.41 15.46 -0.21
C GLY A 98 -3.48 14.44 0.17
N LYS A 99 -4.75 14.88 0.16
CA LYS A 99 -5.88 14.01 0.56
C LYS A 99 -6.12 12.88 -0.44
N THR A 100 -6.13 13.21 -1.73
CA THR A 100 -6.45 12.30 -2.85
C THR A 100 -5.31 12.12 -3.83
N GLU A 101 -4.25 12.91 -3.71
CA GLU A 101 -3.07 12.87 -4.59
C GLU A 101 -1.82 13.10 -3.75
N SER A 102 -0.66 12.66 -4.26
CA SER A 102 0.63 12.85 -3.59
C SER A 102 1.71 13.22 -4.60
N ARG A 103 2.74 13.92 -4.14
CA ARG A 103 3.91 14.25 -4.95
C ARG A 103 5.02 13.25 -4.70
N ILE A 104 5.65 12.82 -5.78
CA ILE A 104 6.77 11.88 -5.78
C ILE A 104 8.01 12.52 -6.42
N GLN A 105 9.17 11.95 -6.12
CA GLN A 105 10.42 12.26 -6.79
C GLN A 105 11.12 10.95 -7.22
N GLY A 106 11.65 10.94 -8.44
CA GLY A 106 12.49 9.85 -8.94
C GLY A 106 13.79 9.72 -8.14
N GLY A 107 14.23 8.48 -7.91
CA GLY A 107 15.58 8.21 -7.40
C GLY A 107 16.64 8.24 -8.52
N GLU A 108 17.91 8.08 -8.15
CA GLU A 108 19.07 8.15 -9.08
C GLU A 108 19.02 7.14 -10.25
N ASN A 109 18.20 6.09 -10.13
CA ASN A 109 17.96 5.07 -11.16
C ASN A 109 16.52 5.05 -11.69
N ALA A 110 15.71 6.08 -11.39
CA ALA A 110 14.39 6.15 -11.98
C ALA A 110 14.54 6.53 -13.46
N SER A 111 14.27 5.57 -14.35
CA SER A 111 13.95 5.87 -15.75
C SER A 111 12.98 7.06 -15.79
N GLN A 112 13.14 7.93 -16.80
CA GLN A 112 12.34 9.15 -16.95
C GLN A 112 10.87 8.91 -16.60
N LEU A 113 10.34 9.66 -15.63
CA LEU A 113 8.94 9.51 -15.21
C LEU A 113 8.03 9.87 -16.38
N ILE A 114 7.06 9.01 -16.68
CA ILE A 114 6.09 9.24 -17.74
C ILE A 114 4.69 9.20 -17.13
N LYS A 115 3.86 10.17 -17.53
CA LYS A 115 2.44 10.19 -17.17
C LYS A 115 1.76 8.91 -17.65
N GLY A 116 0.99 8.27 -16.78
CA GLY A 116 0.32 7.00 -17.05
C GLY A 116 1.08 5.77 -16.56
N MET A 117 2.36 5.89 -16.17
CA MET A 117 3.09 4.77 -15.56
C MET A 117 2.37 4.26 -14.31
N ARG A 118 2.31 2.93 -14.20
CA ARG A 118 1.82 2.25 -13.01
C ARG A 118 2.91 2.17 -11.96
N LEU A 119 2.52 2.30 -10.72
CA LEU A 119 3.38 2.26 -9.55
C LEU A 119 2.88 1.22 -8.56
N GLN A 120 3.78 0.51 -7.90
CA GLN A 120 3.47 -0.42 -6.81
C GLN A 120 4.36 -0.16 -5.60
N GLU A 121 3.77 -0.10 -4.41
CA GLU A 121 4.47 0.13 -3.14
C GLU A 121 5.58 -0.91 -2.92
N VAL A 122 6.74 -0.42 -2.49
CA VAL A 122 7.87 -1.26 -2.05
C VAL A 122 7.74 -1.48 -0.55
N GLN A 123 7.76 -2.75 -0.12
CA GLN A 123 7.70 -3.16 1.28
C GLN A 123 9.08 -3.24 1.93
#